data_AF-S6H713-F1
#
_entry.id   AF-S6H713-F1
#
_cell.length_a   1.000
_cell.length_b   1.000
_cell.length_c   1.000
_cell.angle_alpha   90.00
_cell.angle_beta   90.00
_cell.angle_gamma   90.00
#
_symmetry.space_group_name_H-M   'P 1'
#
loop_
_entity.id
_entity.type
_entity.pdbx_description
1 polymer ?
#
loop_
_entity_poly.entity_id
_entity_poly.type
_entity_poly.pdbx_seq_one_letter_code
_entity_poly.pdbx_strand_id
1 'polypeptide(L)'
;MFRDSLGLVSFLRLIWNDLARQRPLRQGELLHNGLVVAKPFRKQGIATSLLQSMADVCEQQHYQCLRLDAVASNQPALTLYRSAGYIAEQTVQRRAETYITLRRYL
;
A
#
# COMPACT_ATOMS: atom_id res chain seq x y z
N MET A 1 -23.23 18.66 -4.87
CA MET A 1 -22.77 18.88 -3.48
C MET A 1 -21.57 17.96 -3.21
N PHE A 2 -20.38 18.32 -3.73
CA PHE A 2 -19.12 17.54 -3.66
C PHE A 2 -18.10 18.24 -2.75
N ARG A 3 -18.47 18.56 -1.51
CA ARG A 3 -17.67 19.44 -0.65
C ARG A 3 -16.68 18.72 0.28
N ASP A 4 -16.65 17.38 0.26
CA ASP A 4 -15.77 16.55 1.10
C ASP A 4 -14.86 15.62 0.29
N SER A 5 -14.15 16.13 -0.71
CA SER A 5 -13.17 15.36 -1.50
C SER A 5 -11.85 15.10 -0.75
N LEU A 6 -11.91 14.76 0.54
CA LEU A 6 -10.76 14.29 1.33
C LEU A 6 -10.07 13.06 0.71
N GLY A 7 -10.80 12.31 -0.11
CA GLY A 7 -10.26 11.22 -0.91
C GLY A 7 -9.27 11.68 -1.97
N LEU A 8 -9.53 12.80 -2.66
CA LEU A 8 -8.67 13.30 -3.74
C LEU A 8 -7.32 13.79 -3.19
N VAL A 9 -7.32 14.52 -2.08
CA VAL A 9 -6.08 14.99 -1.43
C VAL A 9 -5.25 13.80 -0.93
N SER A 10 -5.90 12.80 -0.32
CA SER A 10 -5.22 11.59 0.16
C SER A 10 -4.65 10.77 -1.01
N PHE A 11 -5.39 10.68 -2.11
CA PHE A 11 -4.97 10.02 -3.34
C PHE A 11 -3.82 10.75 -4.03
N LEU A 12 -3.90 12.08 -4.17
CA LEU A 12 -2.82 12.90 -4.72
C LEU A 12 -1.55 12.81 -3.86
N ARG A 13 -1.69 12.77 -2.52
CA ARG A 13 -0.55 12.54 -1.62
C ARG A 13 0.09 11.16 -1.84
N LEU A 14 -0.71 10.12 -2.09
CA LEU A 14 -0.17 8.80 -2.43
C LEU A 14 0.60 8.85 -3.75
N ILE A 15 0.03 9.45 -4.80
CA ILE A 15 0.67 9.52 -6.12
C ILE A 15 1.95 10.36 -6.09
N TRP A 16 1.92 11.53 -5.44
CA TRP A 16 3.06 12.45 -5.42
C TRP A 16 4.26 11.87 -4.67
N ASN A 17 4.03 11.20 -3.53
CA ASN A 17 5.10 10.50 -2.83
C ASN A 17 5.71 9.41 -3.71
N ASP A 18 4.96 8.87 -4.65
CA ASP A 18 5.35 7.70 -5.41
C ASP A 18 6.29 7.96 -6.59
N LEU A 19 6.00 9.02 -7.34
CA LEU A 19 6.72 9.39 -8.56
C LEU A 19 8.16 9.85 -8.28
N ALA A 20 8.45 10.31 -7.07
CA ALA A 20 9.78 10.78 -6.68
C ALA A 20 10.73 9.67 -6.20
N ARG A 21 10.30 8.39 -6.17
CA ARG A 21 11.02 7.31 -5.49
C ARG A 21 11.56 6.25 -6.44
N GLN A 22 12.88 6.04 -6.43
CA GLN A 22 13.48 4.80 -6.94
C GLN A 22 13.15 3.66 -5.99
N ARG A 23 12.42 2.66 -6.48
CA ARG A 23 12.02 1.45 -5.74
C ARG A 23 12.53 0.24 -6.51
N PRO A 24 13.74 -0.26 -6.19
CA PRO A 24 14.27 -1.43 -6.87
C PRO A 24 13.33 -2.62 -6.60
N LEU A 25 12.89 -3.25 -7.68
CA LEU A 25 12.03 -4.43 -7.65
C LEU A 25 12.88 -5.69 -7.68
N ARG A 26 12.51 -6.69 -6.87
CA ARG A 26 13.04 -8.04 -7.09
C ARG A 26 12.26 -8.68 -8.25
N GLN A 27 12.88 -9.66 -8.91
CA GLN A 27 12.19 -10.44 -9.94
C GLN A 27 10.96 -11.14 -9.33
N GLY A 28 9.83 -11.11 -10.04
CA GLY A 28 8.59 -11.71 -9.56
C GLY A 28 7.81 -10.87 -8.54
N GLU A 29 8.20 -9.62 -8.27
CA GLU A 29 7.42 -8.72 -7.40
C GLU A 29 6.43 -7.87 -8.19
N LEU A 30 5.22 -7.72 -7.66
CA LEU A 30 4.31 -6.65 -8.08
C LEU A 30 4.30 -5.53 -7.03
N LEU A 31 4.79 -4.36 -7.43
CA LEU A 31 4.78 -3.16 -6.58
C LEU A 31 3.50 -2.37 -6.75
N HIS A 32 2.88 -2.00 -5.63
CA HIS A 32 1.76 -1.08 -5.60
C HIS A 32 1.94 0.04 -4.57
N ASN A 33 1.14 1.09 -4.73
CA ASN A 33 1.32 2.36 -4.00
C ASN A 33 0.43 2.46 -2.76
N GLY A 34 -0.15 1.34 -2.33
CA GLY A 34 -1.26 1.31 -1.39
C GLY A 34 -2.58 1.71 -2.04
N LEU A 35 -3.58 1.98 -1.19
CA LEU A 35 -4.92 2.38 -1.61
C LEU A 35 -5.55 3.35 -0.59
N VAL A 36 -6.62 4.04 -1.00
CA VAL A 36 -7.43 4.88 -0.10
C VAL A 36 -8.89 4.52 -0.29
N VAL A 37 -9.57 4.30 0.83
CA VAL A 37 -11.03 4.22 0.86
C VAL A 37 -11.60 5.57 1.28
N ALA A 38 -12.56 6.07 0.51
CA ALA A 38 -13.26 7.32 0.80
C ALA A 38 -13.93 7.24 2.19
N LYS A 39 -13.91 8.36 2.93
CA LYS A 39 -14.31 8.40 4.35
C LYS A 39 -15.69 7.76 4.64
N PRO A 40 -16.75 7.99 3.83
CA PRO A 40 -18.06 7.37 4.06
C PRO A 40 -18.08 5.83 3.94
N PHE A 41 -17.08 5.23 3.30
CA PHE A 41 -17.00 3.80 2.99
C PHE A 41 -15.93 3.06 3.81
N ARG A 42 -15.26 3.75 4.75
CA ARG A 42 -14.24 3.13 5.61
C ARG A 42 -14.88 2.18 6.62
N LYS A 43 -14.06 1.28 7.18
CA LYS A 43 -14.46 0.27 8.19
C LYS A 43 -15.50 -0.76 7.71
N GLN A 44 -15.64 -0.92 6.39
CA GLN A 44 -16.54 -1.90 5.76
C GLN A 44 -15.77 -3.04 5.08
N GLY A 45 -14.48 -3.25 5.41
CA GLY A 45 -13.65 -4.30 4.80
C GLY A 45 -13.19 -4.04 3.36
N ILE A 46 -13.62 -2.95 2.71
CA ILE A 46 -13.30 -2.63 1.31
C ILE A 46 -11.79 -2.65 1.03
N ALA A 47 -10.98 -2.02 1.89
CA ALA A 47 -9.53 -2.01 1.74
C ALA A 47 -8.93 -3.41 1.73
N THR A 48 -9.36 -4.27 2.65
CA THR A 48 -8.89 -5.65 2.75
C THR A 48 -9.33 -6.47 1.54
N SER A 49 -10.59 -6.31 1.10
CA SER A 49 -11.09 -6.99 -0.10
C SER A 49 -10.32 -6.59 -1.35
N LEU A 50 -9.99 -5.30 -1.52
CA LEU A 50 -9.16 -4.85 -2.63
C LEU A 50 -7.74 -5.43 -2.58
N LEU A 51 -7.11 -5.47 -1.40
CA LEU A 51 -5.79 -6.08 -1.24
C LEU A 51 -5.82 -7.60 -1.50
N GLN A 52 -6.92 -8.28 -1.17
CA GLN A 52 -7.10 -9.69 -1.51
C GLN A 52 -7.22 -9.87 -3.02
N SER A 53 -8.08 -9.11 -3.70
CA SER A 53 -8.21 -9.21 -5.15
C SER A 53 -6.91 -8.90 -5.89
N MET A 54 -6.09 -7.99 -5.37
CA MET A 54 -4.73 -7.78 -5.91
C MET A 54 -3.85 -9.02 -5.74
N ALA A 55 -3.94 -9.73 -4.61
CA ALA A 55 -3.19 -10.95 -4.36
C ALA A 55 -3.62 -12.06 -5.32
N ASP A 56 -4.92 -12.25 -5.49
CA ASP A 56 -5.49 -13.24 -6.41
C ASP A 56 -5.01 -12.99 -7.86
N VAL A 57 -5.01 -11.73 -8.30
CA VAL A 57 -4.48 -11.35 -9.64
C VAL A 57 -2.99 -11.65 -9.74
N CYS A 58 -2.21 -11.38 -8.70
CA CYS A 58 -0.79 -11.66 -8.70
C CYS A 58 -0.48 -13.17 -8.74
N GLU A 59 -1.25 -14.00 -8.03
CA GLU A 59 -1.15 -15.46 -8.10
C GLU A 59 -1.42 -15.96 -9.52
N GLN A 60 -2.51 -15.48 -10.14
CA GLN A 60 -2.89 -15.83 -11.51
C GLN A 60 -1.84 -15.42 -12.55
N GLN A 61 -1.09 -14.35 -12.29
CA GLN A 61 -0.04 -13.84 -13.16
C GLN A 61 1.36 -14.34 -12.78
N HIS A 62 1.46 -15.31 -11.85
CA HIS A 62 2.72 -15.93 -11.42
C HIS A 62 3.73 -14.96 -10.80
N TYR A 63 3.25 -13.91 -10.13
CA TYR A 63 4.09 -13.13 -9.23
C TYR A 63 4.35 -13.92 -7.94
N GLN A 64 5.49 -13.68 -7.32
CA GLN A 64 5.90 -14.31 -6.06
C GLN A 64 5.37 -13.52 -4.85
N CYS A 65 5.23 -12.20 -4.98
CA CYS A 65 4.67 -11.39 -3.91
C CYS A 65 4.14 -10.03 -4.38
N LEU A 66 3.25 -9.48 -3.56
CA LEU A 66 2.88 -8.07 -3.55
C LEU A 66 3.83 -7.29 -2.65
N ARG A 67 4.32 -6.15 -3.13
CA ARG A 67 5.23 -5.25 -2.38
C ARG A 67 4.64 -3.84 -2.28
N LEU A 68 4.80 -3.22 -1.12
CA LEU A 68 4.59 -1.78 -0.94
C LEU A 68 5.58 -1.17 0.05
N ASP A 69 5.75 0.15 -0.03
CA ASP A 69 6.47 0.93 0.97
C ASP A 69 5.51 1.83 1.73
N ALA A 70 5.41 1.64 3.04
CA ALA A 70 4.59 2.46 3.92
C ALA A 70 5.47 3.38 4.77
N VAL A 71 4.99 4.59 5.05
CA VAL A 71 5.63 5.47 6.04
C VAL A 71 5.44 4.86 7.42
N ALA A 72 6.51 4.75 8.21
CA ALA A 72 6.51 4.14 9.53
C ALA A 72 5.57 4.84 10.53
N SER A 73 5.26 6.13 10.31
CA SER A 73 4.32 6.89 11.14
C SER A 73 2.85 6.58 10.84
N ASN A 74 2.53 5.93 9.71
CA ASN A 74 1.15 5.59 9.34
C ASN A 74 0.71 4.26 9.95
N GLN A 75 0.54 4.24 11.28
CA GLN A 75 0.12 3.05 12.03
C GLN A 75 -1.18 2.42 11.52
N PRO A 76 -2.24 3.18 11.16
CA PRO A 76 -3.46 2.58 10.60
C PRO A 76 -3.21 1.77 9.33
N ALA A 77 -2.35 2.26 8.42
CA ALA A 77 -2.01 1.54 7.20
C ALA A 77 -1.16 0.30 7.51
N LEU A 78 -0.19 0.40 8.41
CA LEU A 78 0.63 -0.75 8.83
C LEU A 78 -0.22 -1.86 9.45
N THR A 79 -1.20 -1.53 10.28
CA THR A 79 -2.14 -2.51 10.85
C THR A 79 -2.98 -3.17 9.76
N LEU A 80 -3.50 -2.39 8.80
CA LEU A 80 -4.24 -2.92 7.65
C LEU A 80 -3.37 -3.87 6.81
N TYR A 81 -2.13 -3.50 6.50
CA TYR A 81 -1.26 -4.34 5.68
C TYR A 81 -0.90 -5.64 6.40
N ARG A 82 -0.56 -5.57 7.70
CA ARG A 82 -0.29 -6.78 8.49
C ARG A 82 -1.50 -7.71 8.56
N SER A 83 -2.70 -7.17 8.78
CA SER A 83 -3.92 -8.00 8.79
C SER A 83 -4.26 -8.57 7.42
N ALA A 84 -3.82 -7.93 6.33
CA ALA A 84 -3.92 -8.43 4.97
C ALA A 84 -2.80 -9.41 4.58
N GLY A 85 -1.94 -9.85 5.52
CA GLY A 85 -0.90 -10.85 5.27
C GLY A 85 0.46 -10.29 4.82
N TYR A 86 0.67 -8.98 4.89
CA TYR A 86 1.97 -8.40 4.59
C TYR A 86 2.93 -8.52 5.79
N ILE A 87 4.18 -8.87 5.50
CA ILE A 87 5.30 -8.97 6.43
C ILE A 87 6.25 -7.80 6.18
N ALA A 88 6.69 -7.14 7.25
CA ALA A 88 7.70 -6.09 7.16
C ALA A 88 9.10 -6.73 7.05
N GLU A 89 9.86 -6.37 6.01
CA GLU A 89 11.18 -6.98 5.75
C GLU A 89 12.33 -5.99 5.83
N GLN A 90 12.08 -4.71 5.56
CA GLN A 90 13.15 -3.72 5.49
C GLN A 90 12.65 -2.38 6.00
N THR A 91 13.46 -1.72 6.81
CA THR A 91 13.24 -0.34 7.23
C THR A 91 14.28 0.54 6.57
N VAL A 92 13.82 1.63 5.96
CA VAL A 92 14.65 2.50 5.14
C VAL A 92 14.43 3.94 5.60
N GLN A 93 15.45 4.54 6.21
CA GLN A 93 15.42 5.95 6.56
C GLN A 93 15.75 6.82 5.35
N ARG A 94 14.92 7.84 5.08
CA ARG A 94 15.09 8.77 3.96
C ARG A 94 14.81 10.19 4.41
N ARG A 95 15.86 11.03 4.48
CA ARG A 95 15.81 12.45 4.87
C ARG A 95 14.96 12.70 6.13
N ALA A 96 13.66 12.93 5.94
CA ALA A 96 12.70 13.29 6.98
C ALA A 96 11.71 12.17 7.38
N GLU A 97 11.66 11.04 6.64
CA GLU A 97 10.70 9.97 6.90
C GLU A 97 11.36 8.59 6.89
N THR A 98 10.87 7.71 7.75
CA THR A 98 11.22 6.29 7.77
C THR A 98 10.17 5.52 6.99
N TYR A 99 10.61 4.70 6.05
CA TYR A 99 9.78 3.81 5.27
C TYR A 99 9.98 2.36 5.71
N ILE A 100 8.92 1.58 5.62
CA ILE A 100 8.95 0.14 5.84
C ILE A 100 8.52 -0.51 4.53
N THR A 101 9.40 -1.35 3.97
CA THR A 101 9.07 -2.24 2.86
C THR A 101 8.30 -3.41 3.42
N LEU A 102 7.08 -3.61 2.93
CA LEU A 102 6.24 -4.74 3.28
C LEU A 102 5.99 -5.64 2.06
N ARG A 103 5.94 -6.94 2.31
CA ARG A 103 5.65 -7.97 1.28
C ARG A 103 4.58 -8.93 1.74
N ARG A 104 3.63 -9.23 0.86
CA ARG A 104 2.70 -10.34 1.00
C ARG A 104 3.06 -11.39 -0.04
N TYR A 105 3.55 -12.53 0.43
CA TYR A 105 3.82 -13.69 -0.41
C TYR A 105 2.51 -14.38 -0.77
N LEU A 106 2.53 -15.01 -1.95
CA LEU A 106 1.40 -15.62 -2.63
C LEU A 106 1.59 -17.13 -2.68
#